data_AF-A0A2U9D2R6-F1
#
_entry.id   AF-A0A2U9D2R6-F1
#
_cell.length_a   1.000
_cell.length_b   1.000
_cell.length_c   1.000
_cell.angle_alpha   90.00
_cell.angle_beta   90.00
_cell.angle_gamma   90.00
#
_symmetry.space_group_name_H-M   'P 1'
#
loop_
_entity.id
_entity.type
_entity.pdbx_description
1 polymer ?
#
loop_
_entity_poly.entity_id
_entity_poly.type
_entity_poly.pdbx_seq_one_letter_code
_entity_poly.pdbx_strand_id
1 'polypeptide(L)'
;MAAEKAEVDALKKECDGLRKQIEAARKGVNDGSMSGAAGGVAAVGRVQLKLRKTLKGHLAKIYAMHWSADSRSMVSASQDGKLLVWDTFTGNKLVAVPLKSAWVMSVAFAPSGNLVASGGLDNMCTVYNIKAASPKTLRELDAHTGYLSCCRFLSDTEIMTASGDTTCCLWDLETGKQKIIFTNHIGDCMSLALSPDQNTFVSGACDSLAKLWDLREGACKQTFSGHTSDINAINYFPNANAIITGSDDCSCKMYDLRSDQEVISYQDSSLNAGVTSVALSNSGRLIFAGYDDFNCHIWDSLKGEKVARAMASRSFFVGGNWKMNGNKESLTELMGSLNTANLQEETEVVCAVPSIYLDFARSSLDPRIGVAAQNCYKVAKGAFTGEISPAMIKDCGAEWVVLGHSERRHVFGEGDELIGQKVAHALESGLGVIACIGETLAEREAGTTEEVVFAQTQVIAENVIDWCKVVLAYEPVWAIGTGETATPEQAQEVHEKLRAWLRANVSDDVADSLRIIYGGSVTAATCRELASQGDVDGFLVGGASLKPEFVDIVNARA
;
A
#
# COMPACT_ATOMS: atom_id res chain seq x y z
N MET A 1 -30.26 46.42 6.37
CA MET A 1 -29.02 46.83 5.65
C MET A 1 -27.97 47.54 6.50
N ALA A 2 -28.04 48.84 6.84
CA ALA A 2 -26.94 49.49 7.59
C ALA A 2 -26.85 49.05 9.07
N ALA A 3 -27.98 48.95 9.78
CA ALA A 3 -28.05 48.45 11.16
C ALA A 3 -27.66 46.97 11.26
N GLU A 4 -28.15 46.16 10.32
CA GLU A 4 -27.86 44.73 10.18
C GLU A 4 -26.38 44.46 9.87
N LYS A 5 -25.74 45.30 9.04
CA LYS A 5 -24.29 45.23 8.81
C LYS A 5 -23.50 45.57 10.08
N ALA A 6 -23.92 46.59 10.82
CA ALA A 6 -23.26 46.95 12.08
C ALA A 6 -23.40 45.85 13.15
N GLU A 7 -24.55 45.18 13.20
CA GLU A 7 -24.78 44.03 14.08
C GLU A 7 -23.90 42.83 13.70
N VAL A 8 -23.82 42.49 12.40
CA VAL A 8 -22.92 41.43 11.91
C VAL A 8 -21.44 41.74 12.22
N ASP A 9 -21.01 42.99 12.02
CA ASP A 9 -19.64 43.40 12.31
C ASP A 9 -19.34 43.37 13.82
N ALA A 10 -20.32 43.68 14.67
CA ALA A 10 -20.21 43.54 16.13
C ALA A 10 -20.05 42.08 16.55
N LEU A 11 -20.89 41.18 16.01
CA LEU A 11 -20.81 39.73 16.28
C LEU A 11 -19.49 39.14 15.80
N LYS A 12 -18.99 39.53 14.62
CA LYS A 12 -17.66 39.10 14.14
C LYS A 12 -16.55 39.52 15.10
N LYS A 13 -16.60 40.76 15.58
CA LYS A 13 -15.61 41.28 16.53
C LYS A 13 -15.67 40.54 17.88
N GLU A 14 -16.87 40.19 18.33
CA GLU A 14 -17.07 39.37 19.54
C GLU A 14 -16.48 37.96 19.35
N CYS A 15 -16.81 37.29 18.24
CA CYS A 15 -16.25 35.98 17.88
C CYS A 15 -14.72 35.99 17.83
N ASP A 16 -14.11 36.98 17.17
CA ASP A 16 -12.66 37.13 17.10
C ASP A 16 -12.04 37.41 18.49
N GLY A 17 -12.75 38.16 19.34
CA GLY A 17 -12.37 38.38 20.73
C GLY A 17 -12.35 37.09 21.54
N LEU A 18 -13.40 36.27 21.43
CA LEU A 18 -13.50 34.97 22.10
C LEU A 18 -12.44 33.98 21.61
N ARG A 19 -12.17 33.93 20.30
CA ARG A 19 -11.09 33.10 19.72
C ARG A 19 -9.74 33.44 20.33
N LYS A 20 -9.40 34.73 20.42
CA LYS A 20 -8.15 35.19 21.04
C LYS A 20 -8.08 34.85 22.52
N GLN A 21 -9.20 34.93 23.25
CA GLN A 21 -9.26 34.51 24.66
C GLN A 21 -8.98 33.01 24.81
N ILE A 22 -9.57 32.17 23.95
CA ILE A 22 -9.33 30.72 23.93
C ILE A 22 -7.87 30.41 23.61
N GLU A 23 -7.30 31.03 22.56
CA GLU A 23 -5.89 30.87 22.20
C GLU A 23 -4.95 31.29 23.33
N ALA A 24 -5.25 32.41 23.99
CA ALA A 24 -4.48 32.88 25.14
C ALA A 24 -4.59 31.92 26.35
N ALA A 25 -5.78 31.36 26.61
CA ALA A 25 -5.98 30.39 27.67
C ALA A 25 -5.21 29.09 27.40
N ARG A 26 -5.29 28.54 26.18
CA ARG A 26 -4.53 27.36 25.74
C ARG A 26 -3.02 27.60 25.86
N LYS A 27 -2.54 28.74 25.36
CA LYS A 27 -1.13 29.12 25.49
C LYS A 27 -0.69 29.30 26.94
N GLY A 28 -1.57 29.81 27.81
CA GLY A 28 -1.30 30.01 29.22
C GLY A 28 -1.10 28.71 30.02
N VAL A 29 -1.64 27.59 29.53
CA VAL A 29 -1.50 26.26 30.13
C VAL A 29 -0.50 25.35 29.39
N ASN A 30 0.17 25.86 28.36
CA ASN A 30 1.18 25.12 27.61
C ASN A 30 2.57 25.29 28.27
N ASP A 31 2.84 24.47 29.28
CA ASP A 31 4.02 24.53 30.13
C ASP A 31 5.19 23.63 29.66
N GLY A 32 4.97 22.77 28.66
CA GLY A 32 5.97 21.84 28.15
C GLY A 32 5.55 21.11 26.88
N SER A 33 6.39 20.21 26.39
CA SER A 33 6.11 19.37 25.23
C SER A 33 6.03 17.89 25.62
N MET A 34 5.22 17.13 24.88
CA MET A 34 5.12 15.68 25.06
C MET A 34 6.48 14.99 24.88
N SER A 35 7.25 15.38 23.87
CA SER A 35 8.59 14.80 23.62
C SER A 35 9.57 15.11 24.75
N GLY A 36 9.51 16.31 25.33
CA GLY A 36 10.28 16.67 26.53
C GLY A 36 9.90 15.84 27.75
N ALA A 37 8.60 15.66 28.01
CA ALA A 37 8.10 14.81 29.09
C ALA A 37 8.46 13.32 28.90
N ALA A 38 8.53 12.87 27.64
CA ALA A 38 8.90 11.50 27.27
C ALA A 38 10.42 11.25 27.20
N GLY A 39 11.26 12.23 27.54
CA GLY A 39 12.72 12.12 27.41
C GLY A 39 13.34 10.94 28.19
N GLY A 40 12.76 10.57 29.33
CA GLY A 40 13.18 9.41 30.13
C GLY A 40 12.66 8.05 29.64
N VAL A 41 11.78 8.05 28.63
CA VAL A 41 11.18 6.81 28.10
C VAL A 41 12.12 6.19 27.06
N ALA A 42 12.38 4.89 27.19
CA ALA A 42 13.17 4.15 26.22
C ALA A 42 12.54 4.24 24.81
N ALA A 43 13.39 4.40 23.78
CA ALA A 43 12.93 4.34 22.39
C ALA A 43 12.38 2.94 22.09
N VAL A 44 11.33 2.85 21.27
CA VAL A 44 10.72 1.57 20.86
C VAL A 44 11.72 0.67 20.09
N GLY A 45 12.71 1.26 19.43
CA GLY A 45 13.56 0.57 18.47
C GLY A 45 12.85 0.32 17.14
N ARG A 46 13.57 -0.21 16.15
CA ARG A 46 13.00 -0.51 14.82
C ARG A 46 11.97 -1.64 14.93
N VAL A 47 10.71 -1.35 14.62
CA VAL A 47 9.64 -2.35 14.62
C VAL A 47 9.64 -3.10 13.29
N GLN A 48 9.88 -4.40 13.30
CA GLN A 48 9.81 -5.23 12.09
C GLN A 48 8.48 -5.99 12.03
N LEU A 49 7.53 -5.47 11.24
CA LEU A 49 6.31 -6.21 10.92
C LEU A 49 6.54 -7.12 9.72
N LYS A 50 5.94 -8.31 9.77
CA LYS A 50 5.92 -9.26 8.65
C LYS A 50 4.49 -9.51 8.24
N LEU A 51 4.24 -9.48 6.93
CA LEU A 51 2.96 -9.90 6.36
C LEU A 51 2.68 -11.35 6.77
N ARG A 52 1.49 -11.60 7.33
CA ARG A 52 1.07 -12.94 7.75
C ARG A 52 0.01 -13.56 6.85
N LYS A 53 -0.84 -12.73 6.26
CA LYS A 53 -1.97 -13.15 5.43
C LYS A 53 -2.26 -12.13 4.35
N THR A 54 -2.59 -12.64 3.16
CA THR A 54 -3.09 -11.85 2.03
C THR A 54 -4.53 -12.29 1.75
N LEU A 55 -5.51 -11.44 2.05
CA LEU A 55 -6.92 -11.76 1.88
C LEU A 55 -7.36 -11.41 0.45
N LYS A 56 -7.29 -12.40 -0.45
CA LYS A 56 -7.65 -12.21 -1.87
C LYS A 56 -9.14 -12.49 -2.12
N GLY A 57 -9.82 -11.57 -2.79
CA GLY A 57 -11.20 -11.82 -3.21
C GLY A 57 -12.01 -10.65 -3.73
N HIS A 58 -11.60 -9.42 -3.41
CA HIS A 58 -12.15 -8.25 -4.08
C HIS A 58 -11.55 -8.09 -5.47
N LEU A 59 -12.33 -7.52 -6.39
CA LEU A 59 -11.97 -7.32 -7.80
C LEU A 59 -11.68 -5.85 -8.12
N ALA A 60 -11.88 -4.96 -7.16
CA ALA A 60 -11.65 -3.53 -7.29
C ALA A 60 -11.08 -2.95 -5.98
N LYS A 61 -10.92 -1.63 -5.92
CA LYS A 61 -10.35 -0.92 -4.78
C LYS A 61 -11.16 -1.16 -3.52
N ILE A 62 -10.47 -1.48 -2.43
CA ILE A 62 -11.05 -1.59 -1.08
C ILE A 62 -11.01 -0.20 -0.45
N TYR A 63 -12.15 0.28 0.05
CA TYR A 63 -12.25 1.61 0.66
C TYR A 63 -12.26 1.54 2.19
N ALA A 64 -12.92 0.53 2.75
CA ALA A 64 -13.06 0.43 4.19
C ALA A 64 -13.00 -1.02 4.65
N MET A 65 -12.52 -1.18 5.88
CA MET A 65 -12.51 -2.42 6.61
C MET A 65 -12.80 -2.13 8.09
N HIS A 66 -13.34 -3.12 8.79
CA HIS A 66 -13.56 -3.03 10.24
C HIS A 66 -13.40 -4.41 10.89
N TRP A 67 -12.64 -4.45 11.98
CA TRP A 67 -12.49 -5.65 12.79
C TRP A 67 -13.76 -5.91 13.61
N SER A 68 -14.06 -7.19 13.82
CA SER A 68 -15.02 -7.63 14.83
C SER A 68 -14.36 -7.63 16.22
N ALA A 69 -15.19 -7.55 17.26
CA ALA A 69 -14.73 -7.58 18.65
C ALA A 69 -14.05 -8.91 19.04
N ASP A 70 -14.25 -9.98 18.27
CA ASP A 70 -13.60 -11.27 18.46
C ASP A 70 -12.10 -11.29 18.07
N SER A 71 -11.57 -10.20 17.51
CA SER A 71 -10.19 -10.07 17.02
C SER A 71 -9.79 -11.13 15.98
N ARG A 72 -10.77 -11.74 15.31
CA ARG A 72 -10.57 -12.80 14.31
C ARG A 72 -11.35 -12.52 13.04
N SER A 73 -12.58 -12.09 13.16
CA SER A 73 -13.43 -11.77 12.04
C SER A 73 -13.23 -10.33 11.60
N MET A 74 -13.33 -10.08 10.31
CA MET A 74 -13.20 -8.73 9.75
C MET A 74 -14.19 -8.56 8.59
N VAL A 75 -14.73 -7.36 8.42
CA VAL A 75 -15.51 -6.98 7.24
C VAL A 75 -14.70 -6.03 6.36
N SER A 76 -14.80 -6.17 5.04
CA SER A 76 -14.29 -5.21 4.06
C SER A 76 -15.32 -4.93 2.98
N ALA A 77 -15.28 -3.73 2.40
CA ALA A 77 -16.05 -3.38 1.21
C ALA A 77 -15.18 -2.79 0.11
N SER A 78 -15.63 -3.02 -1.12
CA SER A 78 -14.90 -2.70 -2.33
C SER A 78 -15.81 -2.06 -3.37
N GLN A 79 -15.18 -1.35 -4.31
CA GLN A 79 -15.82 -0.78 -5.49
C GLN A 79 -16.39 -1.82 -6.47
N ASP A 80 -16.15 -3.10 -6.23
CA ASP A 80 -16.77 -4.20 -6.98
C ASP A 80 -18.25 -4.44 -6.56
N GLY A 81 -18.78 -3.63 -5.65
CA GLY A 81 -20.14 -3.77 -5.13
C GLY A 81 -20.31 -4.97 -4.21
N LYS A 82 -19.25 -5.43 -3.54
CA LYS A 82 -19.31 -6.52 -2.56
C LYS A 82 -18.80 -6.07 -1.20
N LEU A 83 -19.46 -6.59 -0.19
CA LEU A 83 -18.97 -6.63 1.19
C LEU A 83 -18.62 -8.07 1.53
N LEU A 84 -17.40 -8.29 2.02
CA LEU A 84 -16.89 -9.61 2.39
C LEU A 84 -16.61 -9.65 3.90
N VAL A 85 -17.04 -10.73 4.55
CA VAL A 85 -16.66 -11.06 5.92
C VAL A 85 -15.64 -12.18 5.88
N TRP A 86 -14.53 -12.01 6.58
CA TRP A 86 -13.37 -12.87 6.56
C TRP A 86 -13.13 -13.51 7.92
N ASP A 87 -12.63 -14.74 7.91
CA ASP A 87 -11.86 -15.29 9.02
C ASP A 87 -10.39 -15.01 8.74
N THR A 88 -9.80 -14.08 9.50
CA THR A 88 -8.44 -13.60 9.23
C THR A 88 -7.35 -14.59 9.61
N PHE A 89 -7.66 -15.62 10.40
CA PHE A 89 -6.68 -16.64 10.79
C PHE A 89 -6.53 -17.69 9.67
N THR A 90 -7.63 -18.09 9.06
CA THR A 90 -7.64 -19.06 7.97
C THR A 90 -7.43 -18.40 6.61
N GLY A 91 -7.91 -17.17 6.43
CA GLY A 91 -7.98 -16.47 5.15
C GLY A 91 -9.29 -16.73 4.38
N ASN A 92 -10.22 -17.49 4.98
CA ASN A 92 -11.45 -17.89 4.33
C ASN A 92 -12.48 -16.76 4.30
N LYS A 93 -13.27 -16.72 3.23
CA LYS A 93 -14.46 -15.87 3.11
C LYS A 93 -15.61 -16.56 3.83
N LEU A 94 -16.10 -15.98 4.92
CA LEU A 94 -17.23 -16.50 5.68
C LEU A 94 -18.56 -16.10 5.03
N VAL A 95 -18.68 -14.84 4.63
CA VAL A 95 -19.91 -14.27 4.08
C VAL A 95 -19.56 -13.31 2.95
N ALA A 96 -20.38 -13.32 1.89
CA ALA A 96 -20.33 -12.35 0.82
C ALA A 96 -21.71 -11.72 0.62
N VAL A 97 -21.78 -10.39 0.72
CA VAL A 97 -23.01 -9.62 0.55
C VAL A 97 -22.87 -8.77 -0.72
N PRO A 98 -23.72 -8.98 -1.74
CA PRO A 98 -23.79 -8.07 -2.87
C PRO A 98 -24.47 -6.77 -2.42
N LEU A 99 -23.84 -5.65 -2.74
CA LEU A 99 -24.31 -4.31 -2.39
C LEU A 99 -25.09 -3.73 -3.56
N LYS A 100 -26.06 -2.85 -3.26
CA LYS A 100 -26.86 -2.18 -4.30
C LYS A 100 -26.04 -1.14 -5.07
N SER A 101 -25.15 -0.44 -4.36
CA SER A 101 -24.22 0.54 -4.92
C SER A 101 -22.81 -0.02 -4.93
N ALA A 102 -22.10 0.22 -6.02
CA ALA A 102 -20.68 -0.11 -6.14
C ALA A 102 -19.80 0.84 -5.31
N TRP A 103 -20.23 2.09 -5.10
CA TRP A 103 -19.42 3.12 -4.46
C TRP A 103 -19.63 3.14 -2.94
N VAL A 104 -18.97 2.21 -2.25
CA VAL A 104 -19.04 2.06 -0.79
C VAL A 104 -17.81 2.69 -0.17
N MET A 105 -18.03 3.57 0.81
CA MET A 105 -16.96 4.33 1.47
C MET A 105 -16.74 3.89 2.91
N SER A 106 -17.76 3.31 3.56
CA SER A 106 -17.66 2.87 4.95
C SER A 106 -18.28 1.50 5.17
N VAL A 107 -17.66 0.75 6.08
CA VAL A 107 -18.25 -0.45 6.69
C VAL A 107 -18.09 -0.42 8.20
N ALA A 108 -19.01 -1.09 8.88
CA ALA A 108 -18.95 -1.32 10.31
C ALA A 108 -19.34 -2.75 10.66
N PHE A 109 -18.67 -3.30 11.67
CA PHE A 109 -19.03 -4.56 12.30
C PHE A 109 -19.69 -4.26 13.64
N ALA A 110 -20.86 -4.82 13.91
CA ALA A 110 -21.51 -4.63 15.21
C ALA A 110 -20.75 -5.36 16.33
N PRO A 111 -20.73 -4.82 17.56
CA PRO A 111 -20.03 -5.43 18.70
C PRO A 111 -20.46 -6.87 19.01
N SER A 112 -21.71 -7.23 18.70
CA SER A 112 -22.24 -8.58 18.91
C SER A 112 -21.70 -9.62 17.92
N GLY A 113 -21.10 -9.18 16.80
CA GLY A 113 -20.73 -10.04 15.68
C GLY A 113 -21.90 -10.46 14.77
N ASN A 114 -23.13 -10.00 15.03
CA ASN A 114 -24.32 -10.46 14.28
C ASN A 114 -24.68 -9.60 13.07
N LEU A 115 -24.27 -8.33 13.07
CA LEU A 115 -24.65 -7.34 12.07
C LEU A 115 -23.42 -6.70 11.43
N VAL A 116 -23.56 -6.33 10.16
CA VAL A 116 -22.62 -5.47 9.45
C VAL A 116 -23.37 -4.36 8.74
N ALA A 117 -22.75 -3.19 8.62
CA ALA A 117 -23.32 -2.06 7.91
C ALA A 117 -22.40 -1.62 6.77
N SER A 118 -22.98 -1.03 5.73
CA SER A 118 -22.27 -0.34 4.66
C SER A 118 -22.98 0.92 4.23
N GLY A 119 -22.23 1.89 3.72
CA GLY A 119 -22.78 3.06 3.03
C GLY A 119 -21.73 3.77 2.18
N GLY A 120 -22.19 4.66 1.30
CA GLY A 120 -21.31 5.43 0.43
C GLY A 120 -22.05 6.48 -0.38
N LEU A 121 -21.79 6.55 -1.69
CA LEU A 121 -22.36 7.58 -2.58
C LEU A 121 -23.87 7.42 -2.86
N ASP A 122 -24.49 6.34 -2.40
CA ASP A 122 -25.95 6.18 -2.46
C ASP A 122 -26.68 6.96 -1.35
N ASN A 123 -25.93 7.61 -0.46
CA ASN A 123 -26.42 8.37 0.71
C ASN A 123 -27.19 7.50 1.74
N MET A 124 -27.15 6.18 1.57
CA MET A 124 -27.85 5.22 2.43
C MET A 124 -26.88 4.56 3.40
N CYS A 125 -27.38 4.22 4.59
CA CYS A 125 -26.72 3.23 5.45
C CYS A 125 -27.55 1.94 5.44
N THR A 126 -27.00 0.88 4.87
CA THR A 126 -27.67 -0.44 4.82
C THR A 126 -27.07 -1.36 5.88
N VAL A 127 -27.93 -1.96 6.71
CA VAL A 127 -27.55 -2.92 7.76
C VAL A 127 -27.99 -4.31 7.35
N TYR A 128 -27.06 -5.26 7.45
CA TYR A 128 -27.24 -6.66 7.10
C TYR A 128 -27.14 -7.54 8.33
N ASN A 129 -28.00 -8.54 8.42
CA ASN A 129 -27.86 -9.62 9.39
C ASN A 129 -27.07 -10.78 8.78
N ILE A 130 -25.95 -11.13 9.40
CA ILE A 130 -25.01 -12.15 8.91
C ILE A 130 -25.10 -13.48 9.67
N LYS A 131 -26.06 -13.63 10.59
CA LYS A 131 -26.28 -14.89 11.33
C LYS A 131 -26.89 -16.00 10.47
N ALA A 132 -27.61 -15.63 9.42
CA ALA A 132 -28.28 -16.57 8.52
C ALA A 132 -27.35 -17.01 7.38
N ALA A 133 -27.54 -18.24 6.88
CA ALA A 133 -26.78 -18.78 5.75
C ALA A 133 -26.89 -17.92 4.46
N SER A 134 -27.97 -17.14 4.34
CA SER A 134 -28.12 -16.09 3.34
C SER A 134 -28.25 -14.73 4.05
N PRO A 135 -27.30 -13.81 3.86
CA PRO A 135 -27.37 -12.48 4.44
C PRO A 135 -28.60 -11.74 3.92
N LYS A 136 -29.39 -11.19 4.83
CA LYS A 136 -30.56 -10.39 4.48
C LYS A 136 -30.35 -8.95 4.92
N THR A 137 -30.80 -8.03 4.08
CA THR A 137 -30.96 -6.64 4.48
C THR A 137 -31.93 -6.59 5.65
N LEU A 138 -31.44 -6.14 6.80
CA LEU A 138 -32.25 -5.91 8.00
C LEU A 138 -32.92 -4.54 7.91
N ARG A 139 -32.16 -3.53 7.51
CA ARG A 139 -32.58 -2.12 7.46
C ARG A 139 -31.87 -1.36 6.37
N GLU A 140 -32.58 -0.42 5.77
CA GLU A 140 -32.04 0.64 4.92
C GLU A 140 -32.40 1.97 5.59
N LEU A 141 -31.38 2.74 5.94
CA LEU A 141 -31.53 4.06 6.55
C LEU A 141 -31.27 5.09 5.46
N ASP A 142 -32.29 5.89 5.15
CA ASP A 142 -32.17 7.07 4.27
C ASP A 142 -31.44 8.16 5.04
N ALA A 143 -30.11 8.06 5.00
CA ALA A 143 -29.30 8.57 6.09
C ALA A 143 -29.08 10.08 5.98
N HIS A 144 -28.79 10.55 4.77
CA HIS A 144 -28.21 11.86 4.55
C HIS A 144 -28.57 12.42 3.18
N THR A 145 -28.36 13.73 3.00
CA THR A 145 -28.54 14.39 1.69
C THR A 145 -27.25 14.40 0.86
N GLY A 146 -26.13 13.99 1.46
CA GLY A 146 -24.83 13.78 0.83
C GLY A 146 -24.31 12.36 1.05
N TYR A 147 -23.13 12.06 0.51
CA TYR A 147 -22.54 10.72 0.62
C TYR A 147 -22.26 10.34 2.07
N LEU A 148 -22.35 9.05 2.39
CA LEU A 148 -21.99 8.52 3.69
C LEU A 148 -20.49 8.21 3.74
N SER A 149 -19.76 8.89 4.61
CA SER A 149 -18.31 8.78 4.71
C SER A 149 -17.85 7.77 5.76
N CYS A 150 -18.58 7.67 6.88
CA CYS A 150 -18.24 6.78 7.99
C CYS A 150 -19.50 6.29 8.73
N CYS A 151 -19.44 5.08 9.27
CA CYS A 151 -20.46 4.53 10.16
C CYS A 151 -19.85 3.67 11.27
N ARG A 152 -20.44 3.69 12.47
CA ARG A 152 -20.02 2.85 13.61
C ARG A 152 -21.22 2.42 14.44
N PHE A 153 -21.29 1.15 14.81
CA PHE A 153 -22.31 0.66 15.72
C PHE A 153 -21.98 1.06 17.16
N LEU A 154 -22.97 1.57 17.87
CA LEU A 154 -22.93 1.69 19.33
C LEU A 154 -23.35 0.34 19.96
N SER A 155 -24.39 -0.27 19.39
CA SER A 155 -24.97 -1.55 19.81
C SER A 155 -25.68 -2.22 18.64
N ASP A 156 -26.33 -3.37 18.85
CA ASP A 156 -27.17 -4.01 17.83
C ASP A 156 -28.44 -3.20 17.48
N THR A 157 -28.78 -2.19 18.28
CA THR A 157 -29.97 -1.35 18.10
C THR A 157 -29.63 0.07 17.66
N GLU A 158 -28.38 0.50 17.73
CA GLU A 158 -27.98 1.88 17.48
C GLU A 158 -26.72 1.99 16.63
N ILE A 159 -26.76 2.89 15.64
CA ILE A 159 -25.64 3.15 14.74
C ILE A 159 -25.44 4.65 14.55
N MET A 160 -24.18 5.06 14.46
CA MET A 160 -23.74 6.40 14.12
C MET A 160 -23.35 6.48 12.65
N THR A 161 -23.69 7.57 11.98
CA THR A 161 -23.28 7.88 10.60
C THR A 161 -22.69 9.29 10.52
N ALA A 162 -21.71 9.48 9.64
CA ALA A 162 -21.18 10.77 9.21
C ALA A 162 -21.36 10.92 7.69
N SER A 163 -21.54 12.16 7.23
CA SER A 163 -21.80 12.44 5.82
C SER A 163 -21.14 13.71 5.31
N GLY A 164 -20.98 13.74 3.98
CA GLY A 164 -20.65 14.94 3.21
C GLY A 164 -21.74 16.02 3.23
N ASP A 165 -22.91 15.80 3.86
CA ASP A 165 -23.87 16.88 4.12
C ASP A 165 -23.55 17.72 5.36
N THR A 166 -22.32 17.59 5.90
CA THR A 166 -21.79 18.28 7.08
C THR A 166 -22.40 17.83 8.42
N THR A 167 -23.20 16.76 8.44
CA THR A 167 -23.86 16.26 9.65
C THR A 167 -23.37 14.87 10.07
N CYS A 168 -23.55 14.58 11.36
CA CYS A 168 -23.53 13.22 11.88
C CYS A 168 -24.92 12.89 12.45
N CYS A 169 -25.33 11.63 12.40
CA CYS A 169 -26.63 11.18 12.88
C CYS A 169 -26.50 9.93 13.78
N LEU A 170 -27.24 9.92 14.89
CA LEU A 170 -27.49 8.73 15.71
C LEU A 170 -28.83 8.12 15.29
N TRP A 171 -28.83 6.83 14.99
CA TRP A 171 -29.99 6.11 14.49
C TRP A 171 -30.46 5.04 15.46
N ASP A 172 -31.77 4.87 15.52
CA ASP A 172 -32.42 3.71 16.11
C ASP A 172 -32.73 2.69 15.01
N LEU A 173 -32.14 1.50 15.08
CA LEU A 173 -32.30 0.44 14.08
C LEU A 173 -33.65 -0.28 14.19
N GLU A 174 -34.27 -0.30 15.37
CA GLU A 174 -35.58 -0.93 15.57
C GLU A 174 -36.69 -0.11 14.92
N THR A 175 -36.62 1.22 15.01
CA THR A 175 -37.60 2.15 14.40
C THR A 175 -37.16 2.69 13.04
N GLY A 176 -35.86 2.69 12.74
CA GLY A 176 -35.27 3.19 11.50
C GLY A 176 -35.29 4.71 11.41
N LYS A 177 -35.39 5.39 12.56
CA LYS A 177 -35.49 6.84 12.66
C LYS A 177 -34.20 7.44 13.23
N GLN A 178 -33.92 8.68 12.84
CA GLN A 178 -32.89 9.50 13.47
C GLN A 178 -33.31 9.82 14.90
N LYS A 179 -32.46 9.53 15.88
CA LYS A 179 -32.63 9.93 17.29
C LYS A 179 -32.11 11.34 17.50
N ILE A 180 -30.89 11.61 17.02
CA ILE A 180 -30.17 12.87 17.24
C ILE A 180 -29.41 13.20 15.95
N ILE A 181 -29.43 14.47 15.57
CA ILE A 181 -28.64 15.03 14.46
C ILE A 181 -27.63 16.00 15.05
N PHE A 182 -26.36 15.79 14.74
CA PHE A 182 -25.25 16.61 15.19
C PHE A 182 -24.85 17.58 14.07
N THR A 183 -25.12 18.87 14.28
CA THR A 183 -24.86 19.94 13.30
C THR A 183 -23.88 20.95 13.87
N ASN A 184 -22.72 21.12 13.22
CA ASN A 184 -21.75 22.19 13.55
C ASN A 184 -20.59 22.25 12.55
N HIS A 185 -20.28 21.16 11.84
CA HIS A 185 -19.28 21.17 10.79
C HIS A 185 -19.71 22.06 9.63
N ILE A 186 -18.72 22.62 8.93
CA ILE A 186 -18.94 23.53 7.79
C ILE A 186 -18.46 22.88 6.48
N GLY A 187 -17.63 21.84 6.59
CA GLY A 187 -17.22 20.99 5.46
C GLY A 187 -17.69 19.55 5.65
N ASP A 188 -17.45 18.75 4.62
CA ASP A 188 -17.80 17.34 4.58
C ASP A 188 -17.21 16.59 5.78
N CYS A 189 -18.04 15.87 6.54
CA CYS A 189 -17.55 15.06 7.64
C CYS A 189 -16.98 13.77 7.05
N MET A 190 -15.70 13.48 7.26
CA MET A 190 -14.99 12.37 6.60
C MET A 190 -14.89 11.13 7.48
N SER A 191 -14.72 11.31 8.79
CA SER A 191 -14.55 10.19 9.72
C SER A 191 -15.15 10.48 11.09
N LEU A 192 -15.54 9.40 11.78
CA LEU A 192 -15.97 9.43 13.17
C LEU A 192 -15.35 8.29 13.97
N ALA A 193 -15.17 8.50 15.26
CA ALA A 193 -14.75 7.47 16.21
C ALA A 193 -15.58 7.56 17.50
N LEU A 194 -16.04 6.41 17.99
CA LEU A 194 -16.74 6.30 19.26
C LEU A 194 -15.73 6.24 20.41
N SER A 195 -16.04 6.89 21.53
CA SER A 195 -15.25 6.73 22.75
C SER A 195 -15.39 5.29 23.27
N PRO A 196 -14.33 4.72 23.89
CA PRO A 196 -14.42 3.43 24.59
C PRO A 196 -15.56 3.33 25.61
N ASP A 197 -15.94 4.45 26.23
CA ASP A 197 -17.04 4.52 27.21
C ASP A 197 -18.43 4.70 26.58
N GLN A 198 -18.48 4.88 25.25
CA GLN A 198 -19.70 5.02 24.44
C GLN A 198 -20.63 6.19 24.85
N ASN A 199 -20.14 7.19 25.58
CA ASN A 199 -20.93 8.38 25.91
C ASN A 199 -20.66 9.56 24.97
N THR A 200 -19.48 9.58 24.35
CA THR A 200 -19.05 10.64 23.45
C THR A 200 -18.51 10.06 22.15
N PHE A 201 -18.43 10.89 21.12
CA PHE A 201 -17.75 10.56 19.88
C PHE A 201 -16.99 11.77 19.36
N VAL A 202 -16.02 11.51 18.49
CA VAL A 202 -15.31 12.56 17.75
C VAL A 202 -15.53 12.43 16.26
N SER A 203 -15.49 13.55 15.56
CA SER A 203 -15.57 13.63 14.10
C SER A 203 -14.46 14.52 13.53
N GLY A 204 -13.97 14.18 12.35
CA GLY A 204 -13.04 14.98 11.56
C GLY A 204 -13.66 15.31 10.18
N ALA A 205 -13.41 16.52 9.70
CA ALA A 205 -14.05 17.04 8.49
C ALA A 205 -13.09 17.86 7.60
N CYS A 206 -13.57 18.20 6.40
CA CYS A 206 -12.90 19.07 5.42
C CYS A 206 -12.87 20.56 5.81
N ASP A 207 -13.34 20.92 7.01
CA ASP A 207 -13.13 22.26 7.60
C ASP A 207 -11.82 22.35 8.40
N SER A 208 -10.97 21.31 8.34
CA SER A 208 -9.74 21.15 9.12
C SER A 208 -9.97 21.12 10.63
N LEU A 209 -11.20 20.84 11.09
CA LEU A 209 -11.55 20.78 12.50
C LEU A 209 -11.90 19.35 12.93
N ALA A 210 -11.43 18.98 14.12
CA ALA A 210 -11.96 17.84 14.85
C ALA A 210 -12.90 18.31 15.96
N LYS A 211 -14.05 17.65 16.14
CA LYS A 211 -15.06 18.03 17.14
C LYS A 211 -15.37 16.88 18.07
N LEU A 212 -15.57 17.19 19.35
CA LEU A 212 -16.03 16.26 20.39
C LEU A 212 -17.51 16.51 20.67
N TRP A 213 -18.29 15.43 20.71
CA TRP A 213 -19.74 15.47 20.85
C TRP A 213 -20.21 14.58 21.98
N ASP A 214 -21.26 15.03 22.67
CA ASP A 214 -21.96 14.23 23.67
C ASP A 214 -23.17 13.54 23.03
N LEU A 215 -23.24 12.21 23.12
CA LEU A 215 -24.28 11.40 22.48
C LEU A 215 -25.67 11.58 23.12
N ARG A 216 -25.76 12.12 24.34
CA ARG A 216 -27.03 12.33 25.03
C ARG A 216 -27.55 13.74 24.84
N GLU A 217 -26.66 14.72 24.88
CA GLU A 217 -27.03 16.13 24.74
C GLU A 217 -27.19 16.58 23.28
N GLY A 218 -26.52 15.92 22.33
CA GLY A 218 -26.54 16.34 20.93
C GLY A 218 -25.66 17.56 20.61
N ALA A 219 -24.85 18.01 21.58
CA ALA A 219 -24.08 19.25 21.48
C ALA A 219 -22.57 18.98 21.27
N CYS A 220 -21.93 19.88 20.51
CA CYS A 220 -20.48 19.94 20.39
C CYS A 220 -19.89 20.52 21.68
N LYS A 221 -19.04 19.74 22.36
CA LYS A 221 -18.38 20.13 23.61
C LYS A 221 -17.06 20.84 23.38
N GLN A 222 -16.25 20.37 22.43
CA GLN A 222 -14.92 20.92 22.13
C GLN A 222 -14.67 20.92 20.62
N THR A 223 -13.83 21.86 20.17
CA THR A 223 -13.36 21.94 18.78
C THR A 223 -11.85 22.12 18.78
N PHE A 224 -11.17 21.19 18.12
CA PHE A 224 -9.73 21.14 17.96
C PHE A 224 -9.37 21.63 16.56
N SER A 225 -8.46 22.60 16.52
CA SER A 225 -7.88 23.18 15.31
C SER A 225 -6.37 22.98 15.35
N GLY A 226 -5.75 22.77 14.19
CA GLY A 226 -4.29 22.57 14.11
C GLY A 226 -3.81 22.06 12.76
N HIS A 227 -4.68 21.34 12.04
CA HIS A 227 -4.42 20.94 10.66
C HIS A 227 -4.59 22.11 9.68
N THR A 228 -3.89 22.01 8.55
CA THR A 228 -3.96 23.00 7.46
C THR A 228 -4.75 22.51 6.25
N SER A 229 -5.21 21.25 6.26
CA SER A 229 -6.00 20.61 5.21
C SER A 229 -7.07 19.70 5.82
N ASP A 230 -7.76 18.93 4.98
CA ASP A 230 -8.88 18.06 5.36
C ASP A 230 -8.45 16.96 6.35
N ILE A 231 -9.31 16.64 7.32
CA ILE A 231 -9.08 15.54 8.26
C ILE A 231 -9.80 14.29 7.76
N ASN A 232 -9.03 13.37 7.19
CA ASN A 232 -9.57 12.13 6.60
C ASN A 232 -9.88 11.06 7.65
N ALA A 233 -9.07 10.98 8.71
CA ALA A 233 -9.16 9.90 9.68
C ALA A 233 -9.04 10.43 11.11
N ILE A 234 -9.84 9.85 12.01
CA ILE A 234 -9.84 10.18 13.43
C ILE A 234 -10.01 8.92 14.28
N ASN A 235 -9.34 8.85 15.42
CA ASN A 235 -9.48 7.74 16.36
C ASN A 235 -9.24 8.18 17.81
N TYR A 236 -9.85 7.48 18.76
CA TYR A 236 -9.58 7.68 20.18
C TYR A 236 -8.27 6.99 20.57
N PHE A 237 -7.52 7.63 21.46
CA PHE A 237 -6.47 6.94 22.21
C PHE A 237 -7.12 5.88 23.13
N PRO A 238 -6.49 4.72 23.38
CA PRO A 238 -7.10 3.64 24.16
C PRO A 238 -7.64 4.01 25.55
N ASN A 239 -7.10 5.07 26.18
CA ASN A 239 -7.55 5.57 27.48
C ASN A 239 -8.71 6.59 27.42
N ALA A 240 -9.23 6.89 26.22
CA ALA A 240 -10.29 7.85 25.93
C ALA A 240 -9.99 9.34 26.26
N ASN A 241 -8.80 9.69 26.75
CA ASN A 241 -8.46 11.06 27.15
C ASN A 241 -7.80 11.88 26.02
N ALA A 242 -7.47 11.24 24.91
CA ALA A 242 -6.84 11.88 23.77
C ALA A 242 -7.41 11.31 22.47
N ILE A 243 -7.23 12.06 21.39
CA ILE A 243 -7.62 11.68 20.04
C ILE A 243 -6.43 11.85 19.09
N ILE A 244 -6.43 11.06 18.02
CA ILE A 244 -5.46 11.15 16.94
C ILE A 244 -6.20 11.42 15.64
N THR A 245 -5.67 12.35 14.85
CA THR A 245 -6.16 12.71 13.52
C THR A 245 -5.08 12.47 12.48
N GLY A 246 -5.49 12.15 11.25
CA GLY A 246 -4.65 12.12 10.06
C GLY A 246 -5.26 13.01 8.98
N SER A 247 -4.43 13.81 8.30
CA SER A 247 -4.87 14.83 7.36
C SER A 247 -4.12 14.78 6.02
N ASP A 248 -4.69 15.43 5.02
CA ASP A 248 -4.05 15.72 3.73
C ASP A 248 -2.86 16.67 3.83
N ASP A 249 -2.63 17.32 4.97
CA ASP A 249 -1.42 18.11 5.23
C ASP A 249 -0.17 17.26 5.51
N CYS A 250 -0.23 15.96 5.21
CA CYS A 250 0.82 14.96 5.42
C CYS A 250 1.18 14.71 6.90
N SER A 251 0.40 15.24 7.85
CA SER A 251 0.65 15.07 9.28
C SER A 251 -0.43 14.25 9.98
N CYS A 252 -0.01 13.55 11.03
CA CYS A 252 -0.91 13.12 12.09
C CYS A 252 -0.74 14.05 13.30
N LYS A 253 -1.81 14.30 14.04
CA LYS A 253 -1.77 15.10 15.28
C LYS A 253 -2.48 14.38 16.40
N MET A 254 -1.99 14.55 17.62
CA MET A 254 -2.65 14.09 18.83
C MET A 254 -3.13 15.30 19.64
N TYR A 255 -4.37 15.24 20.09
CA TYR A 255 -4.98 16.25 20.96
C TYR A 255 -5.40 15.59 22.27
N ASP A 256 -5.17 16.25 23.40
CA ASP A 256 -5.65 15.79 24.71
C ASP A 256 -6.89 16.57 25.11
N LEU A 257 -7.96 15.86 25.45
CA LEU A 257 -9.29 16.43 25.72
C LEU A 257 -9.31 17.33 26.97
N ARG A 258 -8.37 17.14 27.91
CA ARG A 258 -8.31 17.90 29.17
C ARG A 258 -7.51 19.18 28.99
N SER A 259 -6.44 19.11 28.19
CA SER A 259 -5.64 20.28 27.83
C SER A 259 -6.29 21.15 26.75
N ASP A 260 -7.28 20.62 26.02
CA ASP A 260 -7.99 21.28 24.93
C ASP A 260 -7.07 21.78 23.80
N GLN A 261 -5.94 21.11 23.57
CA GLN A 261 -4.95 21.52 22.57
C GLN A 261 -4.20 20.33 21.97
N GLU A 262 -3.48 20.61 20.88
CA GLU A 262 -2.53 19.68 20.28
C GLU A 262 -1.37 19.42 21.26
N VAL A 263 -1.06 18.16 21.52
CA VAL A 263 0.04 17.75 22.41
C VAL A 263 1.29 17.31 21.65
N ILE A 264 1.13 16.75 20.44
CA ILE A 264 2.23 16.34 19.58
C ILE A 264 1.77 16.20 18.11
N SER A 265 2.67 16.49 17.18
CA SER A 265 2.51 16.26 15.74
C SER A 265 3.52 15.23 15.25
N TYR A 266 3.05 14.35 14.37
CA TYR A 266 3.83 13.31 13.69
C TYR A 266 3.92 13.70 12.22
N GLN A 267 5.10 14.17 11.82
CA GLN A 267 5.39 14.64 10.48
C GLN A 267 6.86 14.36 10.16
N ASP A 268 7.15 14.16 8.88
CA ASP A 268 8.50 13.96 8.36
C ASP A 268 8.61 14.72 7.04
N SER A 269 9.68 15.50 6.88
CA SER A 269 9.92 16.29 5.67
C SER A 269 10.04 15.45 4.40
N SER A 270 10.30 14.14 4.52
CA SER A 270 10.33 13.24 3.37
C SER A 270 8.93 12.82 2.90
N LEU A 271 7.88 13.06 3.67
CA LEU A 271 6.51 12.66 3.34
C LEU A 271 5.79 13.81 2.65
N ASN A 272 5.22 13.52 1.47
CA ASN A 272 4.45 14.47 0.67
C ASN A 272 3.13 13.84 0.19
N ALA A 273 2.56 12.95 1.00
CA ALA A 273 1.32 12.24 0.73
C ALA A 273 0.34 12.43 1.89
N GLY A 274 -0.95 12.54 1.57
CA GLY A 274 -2.03 12.66 2.55
C GLY A 274 -2.18 11.39 3.39
N VAL A 275 -2.64 11.56 4.63
CA VAL A 275 -2.96 10.43 5.51
C VAL A 275 -4.40 10.01 5.27
N THR A 276 -4.61 8.74 4.94
CA THR A 276 -5.94 8.18 4.62
C THR A 276 -6.59 7.47 5.80
N SER A 277 -5.79 6.93 6.72
CA SER A 277 -6.29 6.16 7.87
C SER A 277 -5.32 6.20 9.04
N VAL A 278 -5.86 6.16 10.27
CA VAL A 278 -5.07 6.10 11.51
C VAL A 278 -5.64 5.07 12.48
N ALA A 279 -4.76 4.30 13.13
CA ALA A 279 -5.10 3.35 14.17
C ALA A 279 -4.01 3.28 15.24
N LEU A 280 -4.39 2.93 16.47
CA LEU A 280 -3.44 2.74 17.55
C LEU A 280 -3.26 1.26 17.90
N SER A 281 -2.07 0.93 18.37
CA SER A 281 -1.83 -0.30 19.13
C SER A 281 -2.62 -0.32 20.45
N ASN A 282 -2.84 -1.50 21.03
CA ASN A 282 -3.57 -1.66 22.30
C ASN A 282 -2.99 -0.84 23.46
N SER A 283 -1.67 -0.65 23.51
CA SER A 283 -1.03 0.19 24.53
C SER A 283 -1.10 1.68 24.23
N GLY A 284 -1.46 2.04 22.99
CA GLY A 284 -1.38 3.39 22.45
C GLY A 284 0.05 3.85 22.13
N ARG A 285 1.07 3.00 22.31
CA ARG A 285 2.48 3.37 22.08
C ARG A 285 2.83 3.53 20.61
N LEU A 286 2.23 2.70 19.76
CA LEU A 286 2.38 2.77 18.31
C LEU A 286 1.14 3.34 17.65
N ILE A 287 1.36 4.22 16.68
CA ILE A 287 0.34 4.76 15.77
C ILE A 287 0.66 4.23 14.38
N PHE A 288 -0.31 3.57 13.77
CA PHE A 288 -0.27 3.11 12.39
C PHE A 288 -1.03 4.12 11.53
N ALA A 289 -0.35 4.73 10.56
CA ALA A 289 -0.93 5.71 9.66
C ALA A 289 -0.73 5.26 8.21
N GLY A 290 -1.82 5.08 7.47
CA GLY A 290 -1.79 4.77 6.03
C GLY A 290 -1.73 6.05 5.20
N TYR A 291 -0.88 6.07 4.19
CA TYR A 291 -0.62 7.23 3.34
C TYR A 291 -0.93 6.94 1.86
N ASP A 292 -1.17 8.00 1.09
CA ASP A 292 -1.36 7.92 -0.35
C ASP A 292 -0.10 7.50 -1.13
N ASP A 293 1.06 7.46 -0.47
CA ASP A 293 2.32 6.93 -1.03
C ASP A 293 2.34 5.39 -1.14
N PHE A 294 1.22 4.73 -0.83
CA PHE A 294 1.02 3.28 -0.77
C PHE A 294 1.67 2.57 0.43
N ASN A 295 2.05 3.30 1.48
CA ASN A 295 2.69 2.74 2.66
C ASN A 295 1.92 3.04 3.94
N CYS A 296 2.21 2.23 4.96
CA CYS A 296 1.79 2.49 6.32
C CYS A 296 3.02 2.82 7.18
N HIS A 297 3.08 4.05 7.67
CA HIS A 297 4.14 4.51 8.58
C HIS A 297 3.73 4.29 10.03
N ILE A 298 4.69 3.89 10.86
CA ILE A 298 4.49 3.56 12.27
C ILE A 298 5.25 4.57 13.10
N TRP A 299 4.52 5.27 13.98
CA TRP A 299 5.05 6.34 14.82
C TRP A 299 5.06 5.94 16.29
N ASP A 300 6.10 6.37 17.01
CA ASP A 300 6.12 6.38 18.48
C ASP A 300 5.26 7.55 18.97
N SER A 301 4.15 7.22 19.62
CA SER A 301 3.16 8.20 20.09
C SER A 301 3.68 9.17 21.16
N LEU A 302 4.76 8.83 21.85
CA LEU A 302 5.31 9.69 22.90
C LEU A 302 6.43 10.59 22.38
N LYS A 303 7.21 10.10 21.42
CA LYS A 303 8.40 10.80 20.92
C LYS A 303 8.17 11.56 19.61
N GLY A 304 7.13 11.21 18.85
CA GLY A 304 6.90 11.81 17.52
C GLY A 304 7.80 11.23 16.44
N GLU A 305 8.60 10.21 16.76
CA GLU A 305 9.58 9.62 15.86
C GLU A 305 8.94 8.50 15.03
N LYS A 306 9.31 8.42 13.76
CA LYS A 306 8.97 7.30 12.87
C LYS A 306 9.82 6.10 13.29
N VAL A 307 9.18 5.02 13.76
CA VAL A 307 9.87 3.82 14.29
C VAL A 307 9.92 2.66 13.31
N ALA A 308 9.01 2.67 12.33
CA ALA A 308 8.98 1.67 11.27
C ALA A 308 8.09 2.11 10.12
N ARG A 309 8.19 1.36 9.03
CA ARG A 309 7.29 1.41 7.88
C ARG A 309 6.87 -0.02 7.58
N ALA A 310 5.57 -0.29 7.53
CA ALA A 310 5.05 -1.54 7.02
C ALA A 310 5.02 -1.45 5.49
N MET A 311 6.06 -2.00 4.86
CA MET A 311 6.14 -2.11 3.40
C MET A 311 5.39 -3.35 2.91
N ALA A 312 4.93 -3.32 1.65
CA ALA A 312 4.64 -4.54 0.93
C ALA A 312 5.91 -5.41 0.94
N SER A 313 5.82 -6.64 1.43
CA SER A 313 6.96 -7.57 1.42
C SER A 313 7.48 -7.75 -0.01
N ARG A 314 8.80 -7.80 -0.20
CA ARG A 314 9.43 -8.15 -1.48
C ARG A 314 8.81 -9.45 -1.99
N SER A 315 7.99 -9.36 -3.04
CA SER A 315 7.35 -10.54 -3.63
C SER A 315 8.40 -11.37 -4.35
N PHE A 316 8.20 -12.69 -4.38
CA PHE A 316 9.10 -13.56 -5.12
C PHE A 316 8.88 -13.35 -6.62
N PHE A 317 9.95 -13.19 -7.39
CA PHE A 317 9.86 -12.89 -8.82
C PHE A 317 10.65 -13.91 -9.65
N VAL A 318 9.99 -14.59 -10.58
CA VAL A 318 10.65 -15.60 -11.44
C VAL A 318 10.48 -15.22 -12.90
N GLY A 319 11.59 -14.78 -13.50
CA GLY A 319 11.74 -14.51 -14.92
C GLY A 319 12.21 -15.74 -15.69
N GLY A 320 11.53 -16.09 -16.78
CA GLY A 320 11.98 -17.10 -17.74
C GLY A 320 12.53 -16.44 -19.00
N ASN A 321 13.85 -16.40 -19.18
CA ASN A 321 14.51 -15.79 -20.34
C ASN A 321 14.68 -16.78 -21.51
N TRP A 322 13.68 -16.87 -22.38
CA TRP A 322 13.59 -17.92 -23.40
C TRP A 322 14.68 -17.79 -24.47
N LYS A 323 15.39 -18.88 -24.71
CA LYS A 323 16.46 -18.93 -25.72
C LYS A 323 15.89 -18.83 -27.14
N MET A 324 16.73 -18.37 -28.06
CA MET A 324 16.42 -18.22 -29.49
C MET A 324 16.37 -19.54 -30.31
N ASN A 325 16.15 -20.68 -29.65
CA ASN A 325 16.13 -22.01 -30.27
C ASN A 325 14.73 -22.68 -30.28
N GLY A 326 13.70 -21.97 -29.82
CA GLY A 326 12.31 -22.44 -29.86
C GLY A 326 11.61 -22.14 -31.21
N ASN A 327 10.52 -22.85 -31.47
CA ASN A 327 9.61 -22.59 -32.59
C ASN A 327 8.15 -22.57 -32.09
N LYS A 328 7.17 -22.25 -32.94
CA LYS A 328 5.77 -22.13 -32.50
C LYS A 328 5.23 -23.42 -31.87
N GLU A 329 5.64 -24.60 -32.33
CA GLU A 329 5.20 -25.88 -31.77
C GLU A 329 5.73 -26.06 -30.34
N SER A 330 7.06 -25.96 -30.16
CA SER A 330 7.67 -26.09 -28.83
C SER A 330 7.21 -25.02 -27.85
N LEU A 331 6.96 -23.78 -28.32
CA LEU A 331 6.45 -22.70 -27.49
C LEU A 331 4.98 -22.93 -27.09
N THR A 332 4.16 -23.50 -27.99
CA THR A 332 2.77 -23.84 -27.66
C THR A 332 2.72 -24.89 -26.56
N GLU A 333 3.56 -25.92 -26.63
CA GLU A 333 3.66 -26.94 -25.58
C GLU A 333 4.09 -26.33 -24.25
N LEU A 334 5.13 -25.48 -24.25
CA LEU A 334 5.63 -24.81 -23.05
C LEU A 334 4.56 -23.93 -22.39
N MET A 335 3.88 -23.08 -23.17
CA MET A 335 2.82 -22.21 -22.67
C MET A 335 1.61 -23.02 -22.19
N GLY A 336 1.25 -24.10 -22.88
CA GLY A 336 0.19 -25.02 -22.44
C GLY A 336 0.51 -25.64 -21.07
N SER A 337 1.75 -26.08 -20.87
CA SER A 337 2.21 -26.58 -19.57
C SER A 337 2.12 -25.50 -18.50
N LEU A 338 2.59 -24.28 -18.77
CA LEU A 338 2.55 -23.17 -17.81
C LEU A 338 1.14 -22.73 -17.44
N ASN A 339 0.22 -22.65 -18.41
CA ASN A 339 -1.16 -22.24 -18.19
C ASN A 339 -1.94 -23.23 -17.31
N THR A 340 -1.59 -24.51 -17.38
CA THR A 340 -2.25 -25.58 -16.61
C THR A 340 -1.57 -25.88 -15.28
N ALA A 341 -0.37 -25.34 -15.05
CA ALA A 341 0.40 -25.57 -13.84
C ALA A 341 -0.23 -24.87 -12.61
N ASN A 342 -0.08 -25.50 -11.45
CA ASN A 342 -0.42 -24.88 -10.18
C ASN A 342 0.76 -23.99 -9.73
N LEU A 343 0.73 -22.73 -10.15
CA LEU A 343 1.77 -21.74 -9.82
C LEU A 343 1.45 -21.09 -8.46
N GLN A 344 2.49 -20.90 -7.64
CA GLN A 344 2.38 -20.24 -6.35
C GLN A 344 1.86 -18.82 -6.51
N GLU A 345 0.79 -18.52 -5.78
CA GLU A 345 0.00 -17.29 -5.93
C GLU A 345 0.73 -16.02 -5.49
N GLU A 346 1.80 -16.15 -4.70
CA GLU A 346 2.66 -15.05 -4.23
C GLU A 346 3.89 -14.83 -5.12
N THR A 347 4.14 -15.70 -6.10
CA THR A 347 5.24 -15.56 -7.06
C THR A 347 4.76 -14.82 -8.29
N GLU A 348 5.39 -13.70 -8.61
CA GLU A 348 5.21 -13.03 -9.90
C GLU A 348 6.05 -13.76 -10.96
N VAL A 349 5.40 -14.19 -12.04
CA VAL A 349 6.05 -14.96 -13.12
C VAL A 349 6.04 -14.14 -14.39
N VAL A 350 7.21 -13.96 -15.01
CA VAL A 350 7.36 -13.20 -16.26
C VAL A 350 8.15 -14.01 -17.29
N CYS A 351 7.58 -14.26 -18.46
CA CYS A 351 8.27 -14.94 -19.56
C CYS A 351 8.86 -13.91 -20.53
N ALA A 352 10.18 -13.79 -20.57
CA ALA A 352 10.88 -12.98 -21.55
C ALA A 352 11.12 -13.78 -22.83
N VAL A 353 10.53 -13.33 -23.95
CA VAL A 353 10.44 -14.10 -25.18
C VAL A 353 11.12 -13.40 -26.36
N PRO A 354 11.59 -14.16 -27.38
CA PRO A 354 12.12 -13.56 -28.60
C PRO A 354 11.08 -12.61 -29.23
N SER A 355 11.53 -11.46 -29.70
CA SER A 355 10.66 -10.37 -30.18
C SER A 355 9.67 -10.80 -31.26
N ILE A 356 10.08 -11.72 -32.15
CA ILE A 356 9.23 -12.29 -33.20
C ILE A 356 8.05 -13.14 -32.67
N TYR A 357 8.09 -13.56 -31.40
CA TYR A 357 7.07 -14.36 -30.73
C TYR A 357 6.35 -13.59 -29.61
N LEU A 358 6.60 -12.28 -29.44
CA LEU A 358 6.05 -11.49 -28.33
C LEU A 358 4.51 -11.50 -28.29
N ASP A 359 3.89 -11.11 -29.42
CA ASP A 359 2.44 -11.09 -29.60
C ASP A 359 1.82 -12.51 -29.49
N PHE A 360 2.51 -13.50 -30.06
CA PHE A 360 2.10 -14.90 -29.99
C PHE A 360 2.08 -15.41 -28.54
N ALA A 361 3.12 -15.10 -27.77
CA ALA A 361 3.25 -15.51 -26.39
C ALA A 361 2.21 -14.83 -25.50
N ARG A 362 2.02 -13.51 -25.63
CA ARG A 362 1.00 -12.79 -24.85
C ARG A 362 -0.40 -13.28 -25.16
N SER A 363 -0.72 -13.56 -26.42
CA SER A 363 -2.03 -14.10 -26.83
C SER A 363 -2.30 -15.51 -26.32
N SER A 364 -1.26 -16.28 -25.97
CA SER A 364 -1.37 -17.69 -25.62
C SER A 364 -1.17 -17.98 -24.12
N LEU A 365 -0.37 -17.18 -23.42
CA LEU A 365 -0.13 -17.32 -21.99
C LEU A 365 -1.31 -16.78 -21.17
N ASP A 366 -1.59 -17.44 -20.05
CA ASP A 366 -2.54 -17.00 -19.04
C ASP A 366 -2.24 -15.55 -18.62
N PRO A 367 -3.26 -14.66 -18.51
CA PRO A 367 -3.05 -13.27 -18.11
C PRO A 367 -2.31 -13.07 -16.78
N ARG A 368 -2.30 -14.08 -15.89
CA ARG A 368 -1.56 -14.06 -14.63
C ARG A 368 -0.04 -14.16 -14.82
N ILE A 369 0.42 -14.65 -15.96
CA ILE A 369 1.85 -14.76 -16.30
C ILE A 369 2.21 -13.54 -17.15
N GLY A 370 3.11 -12.70 -16.67
CA GLY A 370 3.62 -11.54 -17.41
C GLY A 370 4.42 -11.96 -18.64
N VAL A 371 4.47 -11.08 -19.64
CA VAL A 371 5.31 -11.26 -20.83
C VAL A 371 6.28 -10.10 -20.93
N ALA A 372 7.55 -10.43 -21.18
CA ALA A 372 8.62 -9.47 -21.38
C ALA A 372 9.24 -9.58 -22.78
N ALA A 373 9.66 -8.44 -23.32
CA ALA A 373 10.62 -8.43 -24.41
C ALA A 373 12.05 -8.61 -23.88
N GLN A 374 12.97 -9.09 -24.72
CA GLN A 374 14.36 -9.34 -24.32
C GLN A 374 15.32 -8.17 -24.61
N ASN A 375 14.83 -7.08 -25.19
CA ASN A 375 15.55 -5.84 -25.43
C ASN A 375 14.58 -4.78 -25.99
N CYS A 376 14.90 -3.50 -25.82
CA CYS A 376 14.28 -2.40 -26.56
C CYS A 376 15.27 -1.25 -26.77
N TYR A 377 14.97 -0.35 -27.69
CA TYR A 377 15.82 0.79 -28.00
C TYR A 377 15.50 2.03 -27.14
N LYS A 378 16.45 2.95 -27.05
CA LYS A 378 16.37 4.16 -26.20
C LYS A 378 15.57 5.33 -26.79
N VAL A 379 15.12 5.23 -28.04
CA VAL A 379 14.34 6.29 -28.71
C VAL A 379 12.98 5.77 -29.16
N ALA A 380 11.98 6.67 -29.13
CA ALA A 380 10.60 6.32 -29.45
C ALA A 380 10.37 5.97 -30.93
N LYS A 381 11.15 6.55 -31.86
CA LYS A 381 10.99 6.37 -33.30
C LYS A 381 12.31 6.46 -34.06
N GLY A 382 12.39 5.76 -35.18
CA GLY A 382 13.56 5.72 -36.06
C GLY A 382 13.34 4.74 -37.22
N ALA A 383 14.35 4.57 -38.07
CA ALA A 383 14.33 3.52 -39.08
C ALA A 383 14.44 2.15 -38.39
N PHE A 384 13.66 1.17 -38.85
CA PHE A 384 13.75 -0.19 -38.31
C PHE A 384 15.00 -0.90 -38.83
N THR A 385 15.93 -1.18 -37.92
CA THR A 385 17.18 -1.91 -38.20
C THR A 385 17.33 -3.15 -37.32
N GLY A 386 16.20 -3.72 -36.86
CA GLY A 386 16.18 -4.92 -36.01
C GLY A 386 15.93 -4.65 -34.53
N GLU A 387 15.83 -3.39 -34.10
CA GLU A 387 15.48 -3.01 -32.72
C GLU A 387 13.99 -2.60 -32.63
N ILE A 388 13.37 -2.87 -31.48
CA ILE A 388 11.96 -2.53 -31.19
C ILE A 388 11.88 -1.42 -30.14
N SER A 389 10.81 -0.63 -30.16
CA SER A 389 10.57 0.42 -29.16
C SER A 389 9.70 -0.07 -27.99
N PRO A 390 9.77 0.59 -26.82
CA PRO A 390 8.82 0.33 -25.72
C PRO A 390 7.35 0.40 -26.14
N ALA A 391 7.00 1.31 -27.05
CA ALA A 391 5.64 1.44 -27.55
C ALA A 391 5.17 0.20 -28.31
N MET A 392 6.04 -0.41 -29.13
CA MET A 392 5.72 -1.66 -29.84
C MET A 392 5.50 -2.83 -28.86
N ILE A 393 6.29 -2.90 -27.79
CA ILE A 393 6.16 -3.93 -26.74
C ILE A 393 4.79 -3.83 -26.07
N LYS A 394 4.37 -2.61 -25.71
CA LYS A 394 3.04 -2.36 -25.12
C LYS A 394 1.90 -2.68 -26.08
N ASP A 395 2.07 -2.40 -27.37
CA ASP A 395 1.07 -2.69 -28.39
C ASP A 395 0.80 -4.21 -28.51
N CYS A 396 1.85 -5.03 -28.33
CA CYS A 396 1.71 -6.49 -28.21
C CYS A 396 1.14 -6.97 -26.86
N GLY A 397 0.78 -6.06 -25.94
CA GLY A 397 0.26 -6.38 -24.61
C GLY A 397 1.32 -6.91 -23.62
N ALA A 398 2.61 -6.78 -23.93
CA ALA A 398 3.68 -7.10 -23.01
C ALA A 398 3.93 -5.94 -22.02
N GLU A 399 4.24 -6.27 -20.79
CA GLU A 399 4.32 -5.32 -19.68
C GLU A 399 5.75 -5.09 -19.21
N TRP A 400 6.67 -5.97 -19.60
CA TRP A 400 8.05 -6.00 -19.09
C TRP A 400 9.09 -5.98 -20.22
N VAL A 401 10.33 -5.62 -19.88
CA VAL A 401 11.48 -5.75 -20.77
C VAL A 401 12.75 -6.11 -19.97
N VAL A 402 13.55 -7.03 -20.51
CA VAL A 402 14.89 -7.35 -20.00
C VAL A 402 15.89 -6.42 -20.68
N LEU A 403 16.72 -5.73 -19.88
CA LEU A 403 17.72 -4.78 -20.39
C LEU A 403 19.07 -5.01 -19.72
N GLY A 404 20.14 -4.87 -20.50
CA GLY A 404 21.51 -5.07 -20.01
C GLY A 404 21.88 -6.54 -19.77
N HIS A 405 21.18 -7.49 -20.39
CA HIS A 405 21.52 -8.91 -20.29
C HIS A 405 22.99 -9.16 -20.72
N SER A 406 23.62 -10.19 -20.16
CA SER A 406 25.06 -10.47 -20.33
C SER A 406 25.55 -10.47 -21.79
N GLU A 407 24.84 -11.08 -22.75
CA GLU A 407 25.24 -11.01 -24.17
C GLU A 407 25.16 -9.59 -24.73
N ARG A 408 24.20 -8.75 -24.31
CA ARG A 408 24.14 -7.34 -24.78
C ARG A 408 25.37 -6.56 -24.31
N ARG A 409 25.79 -6.77 -23.07
CA ARG A 409 26.99 -6.14 -22.50
C ARG A 409 28.27 -6.66 -23.17
N HIS A 410 28.46 -7.98 -23.22
CA HIS A 410 29.76 -8.57 -23.55
C HIS A 410 29.91 -9.03 -25.01
N VAL A 411 28.83 -9.43 -25.69
CA VAL A 411 28.89 -9.88 -27.10
C VAL A 411 28.59 -8.71 -28.03
N PHE A 412 27.56 -7.92 -27.74
CA PHE A 412 27.15 -6.78 -28.56
C PHE A 412 27.79 -5.45 -28.14
N GLY A 413 28.47 -5.40 -26.97
CA GLY A 413 29.24 -4.24 -26.53
C GLY A 413 28.39 -3.04 -26.09
N GLU A 414 27.19 -3.27 -25.57
CA GLU A 414 26.38 -2.18 -25.02
C GLU A 414 26.96 -1.67 -23.70
N GLY A 415 27.39 -0.40 -23.68
CA GLY A 415 27.89 0.24 -22.48
C GLY A 415 26.78 0.60 -21.47
N ASP A 416 27.17 0.79 -20.21
CA ASP A 416 26.25 1.09 -19.10
C ASP A 416 25.36 2.29 -19.36
N GLU A 417 25.93 3.37 -19.90
CA GLU A 417 25.19 4.60 -20.23
C GLU A 417 24.06 4.35 -21.24
N LEU A 418 24.32 3.52 -22.26
CA LEU A 418 23.28 3.17 -23.24
C LEU A 418 22.17 2.34 -22.58
N ILE A 419 22.54 1.42 -21.68
CA ILE A 419 21.59 0.59 -20.95
C ILE A 419 20.74 1.48 -20.02
N GLY A 420 21.35 2.39 -19.26
CA GLY A 420 20.64 3.37 -18.43
C GLY A 420 19.61 4.18 -19.21
N GLN A 421 19.99 4.69 -20.39
CA GLN A 421 19.08 5.42 -21.29
C GLN A 421 17.91 4.55 -21.78
N LYS A 422 18.13 3.25 -22.02
CA LYS A 422 17.04 2.32 -22.37
C LYS A 422 16.11 2.07 -21.18
N VAL A 423 16.66 1.93 -19.97
CA VAL A 423 15.88 1.77 -18.73
C VAL A 423 14.97 2.97 -18.52
N ALA A 424 15.50 4.19 -18.60
CA ALA A 424 14.72 5.43 -18.50
C ALA A 424 13.56 5.42 -19.51
N HIS A 425 13.85 5.17 -20.79
CA HIS A 425 12.83 5.21 -21.83
C HIS A 425 11.74 4.13 -21.67
N ALA A 426 12.10 2.93 -21.20
CA ALA A 426 11.15 1.87 -20.92
C ALA A 426 10.21 2.23 -19.76
N LEU A 427 10.76 2.77 -18.66
CA LEU A 427 9.99 3.20 -17.49
C LEU A 427 9.07 4.39 -17.80
N GLU A 428 9.55 5.40 -18.54
CA GLU A 428 8.75 6.53 -19.02
C GLU A 428 7.58 6.07 -19.90
N SER A 429 7.79 5.00 -20.68
CA SER A 429 6.74 4.39 -21.50
C SER A 429 5.77 3.53 -20.68
N GLY A 430 6.06 3.31 -19.39
CA GLY A 430 5.24 2.60 -18.43
C GLY A 430 5.45 1.09 -18.39
N LEU A 431 6.50 0.57 -19.02
CA LEU A 431 6.92 -0.84 -18.90
C LEU A 431 7.61 -1.08 -17.54
N GLY A 432 7.53 -2.31 -17.05
CA GLY A 432 8.45 -2.83 -16.04
C GLY A 432 9.79 -3.20 -16.65
N VAL A 433 10.86 -3.10 -15.88
CA VAL A 433 12.22 -3.39 -16.33
C VAL A 433 12.87 -4.45 -15.44
N ILE A 434 13.37 -5.51 -16.08
CA ILE A 434 14.31 -6.46 -15.47
C ILE A 434 15.70 -6.00 -15.91
N ALA A 435 16.39 -5.26 -15.04
CA ALA A 435 17.69 -4.67 -15.31
C ALA A 435 18.79 -5.62 -14.88
N CYS A 436 19.58 -6.10 -15.83
CA CYS A 436 20.62 -7.08 -15.58
C CYS A 436 21.97 -6.42 -15.33
N ILE A 437 22.67 -6.92 -14.32
CA ILE A 437 24.03 -6.52 -13.93
C ILE A 437 24.86 -7.76 -13.62
N GLY A 438 26.17 -7.68 -13.74
CA GLY A 438 27.05 -8.78 -13.38
C GLY A 438 28.46 -8.61 -13.89
N GLU A 439 29.37 -9.35 -13.28
CA GLU A 439 30.78 -9.41 -13.62
C GLU A 439 31.14 -10.67 -14.42
N THR A 440 32.24 -10.58 -15.15
CA THR A 440 32.89 -11.69 -15.86
C THR A 440 33.69 -12.58 -14.92
N LEU A 441 34.06 -13.79 -15.39
CA LEU A 441 34.91 -14.70 -14.61
C LEU A 441 36.24 -14.04 -14.21
N ALA A 442 36.86 -13.32 -15.14
CA ALA A 442 38.14 -12.65 -14.89
C ALA A 442 38.03 -11.57 -13.81
N GLU A 443 36.94 -10.81 -13.79
CA GLU A 443 36.67 -9.79 -12.77
C GLU A 443 36.37 -10.43 -11.41
N ARG A 444 35.65 -11.56 -11.39
CA ARG A 444 35.42 -12.34 -10.17
C ARG A 444 36.74 -12.86 -9.59
N GLU A 445 37.59 -13.47 -10.41
CA GLU A 445 38.90 -13.98 -10.01
C GLU A 445 39.86 -12.85 -9.59
N ALA A 446 39.71 -11.65 -10.16
CA ALA A 446 40.45 -10.46 -9.76
C ALA A 446 39.93 -9.81 -8.46
N GLY A 447 38.78 -10.26 -7.93
CA GLY A 447 38.18 -9.70 -6.73
C GLY A 447 37.48 -8.36 -6.93
N THR A 448 37.10 -8.01 -8.16
CA THR A 448 36.49 -6.70 -8.52
C THR A 448 34.98 -6.77 -8.70
N THR A 449 34.30 -7.84 -8.23
CA THR A 449 32.83 -8.00 -8.35
C THR A 449 32.08 -6.75 -7.89
N GLU A 450 32.38 -6.23 -6.70
CA GLU A 450 31.69 -5.08 -6.12
C GLU A 450 31.83 -3.82 -6.98
N GLU A 451 33.04 -3.53 -7.44
CA GLU A 451 33.32 -2.37 -8.31
C GLU A 451 32.46 -2.43 -9.58
N VAL A 452 32.39 -3.61 -10.21
CA VAL A 452 31.63 -3.81 -11.44
C VAL A 452 30.12 -3.68 -11.20
N VAL A 453 29.57 -4.44 -10.25
CA VAL A 453 28.11 -4.46 -10.03
C VAL A 453 27.61 -3.12 -9.48
N PHE A 454 28.40 -2.42 -8.66
CA PHE A 454 28.03 -1.09 -8.16
C PHE A 454 28.08 -0.03 -9.26
N ALA A 455 29.09 -0.05 -10.13
CA ALA A 455 29.16 0.88 -11.25
C ALA A 455 27.96 0.72 -12.20
N GLN A 456 27.62 -0.53 -12.55
CA GLN A 456 26.46 -0.82 -13.40
C GLN A 456 25.14 -0.42 -12.71
N THR A 457 25.00 -0.69 -11.42
CA THR A 457 23.81 -0.32 -10.63
C THR A 457 23.68 1.20 -10.51
N GLN A 458 24.78 1.92 -10.37
CA GLN A 458 24.77 3.38 -10.28
C GLN A 458 24.17 4.02 -11.53
N VAL A 459 24.60 3.59 -12.72
CA VAL A 459 24.07 4.14 -13.97
C VAL A 459 22.58 3.84 -14.14
N ILE A 460 22.12 2.67 -13.69
CA ILE A 460 20.69 2.36 -13.64
C ILE A 460 19.99 3.32 -12.67
N ALA A 461 20.50 3.49 -11.46
CA ALA A 461 19.91 4.34 -10.42
C ALA A 461 19.76 5.81 -10.86
N GLU A 462 20.74 6.34 -11.60
CA GLU A 462 20.70 7.69 -12.17
C GLU A 462 19.60 7.87 -13.22
N ASN A 463 19.07 6.78 -13.78
CA ASN A 463 18.05 6.76 -14.85
C ASN A 463 16.69 6.22 -14.40
N VAL A 464 16.53 5.81 -13.14
CA VAL A 464 15.27 5.26 -12.60
C VAL A 464 14.49 6.35 -11.86
N ILE A 465 13.27 6.62 -12.32
CA ILE A 465 12.34 7.56 -11.67
C ILE A 465 11.34 6.86 -10.74
N ASP A 466 11.08 5.57 -10.95
CA ASP A 466 10.16 4.74 -10.16
C ASP A 466 10.72 3.33 -10.01
N TRP A 467 11.21 3.02 -8.81
CA TRP A 467 11.76 1.71 -8.47
C TRP A 467 10.71 0.60 -8.32
N CYS A 468 9.42 0.93 -8.21
CA CYS A 468 8.34 -0.07 -8.07
C CYS A 468 8.22 -0.96 -9.32
N LYS A 469 8.65 -0.46 -10.47
CA LYS A 469 8.64 -1.15 -11.76
C LYS A 469 9.99 -1.75 -12.16
N VAL A 470 10.96 -1.77 -11.25
CA VAL A 470 12.29 -2.31 -11.52
C VAL A 470 12.50 -3.60 -10.74
N VAL A 471 13.12 -4.58 -11.40
CA VAL A 471 13.70 -5.78 -10.80
C VAL A 471 15.16 -5.81 -11.20
N LEU A 472 16.07 -5.95 -10.23
CA LEU A 472 17.51 -6.00 -10.49
C LEU A 472 17.93 -7.47 -10.59
N ALA A 473 18.39 -7.92 -11.75
CA ALA A 473 18.88 -9.27 -11.96
C ALA A 473 20.41 -9.30 -11.85
N TYR A 474 20.92 -9.94 -10.80
CA TYR A 474 22.36 -10.20 -10.67
C TYR A 474 22.72 -11.48 -11.46
N GLU A 475 23.37 -11.28 -12.60
CA GLU A 475 23.74 -12.26 -13.62
C GLU A 475 25.26 -12.44 -13.69
N PRO A 476 25.90 -13.20 -12.77
CA PRO A 476 27.32 -13.48 -12.89
C PRO A 476 27.59 -14.27 -14.17
N VAL A 477 28.29 -13.64 -15.12
CA VAL A 477 28.45 -14.15 -16.50
C VAL A 477 29.13 -15.51 -16.52
N TRP A 478 30.00 -15.76 -15.55
CA TRP A 478 30.72 -17.02 -15.40
C TRP A 478 29.84 -18.20 -14.97
N ALA A 479 28.64 -17.94 -14.44
CA ALA A 479 27.66 -18.98 -14.09
C ALA A 479 26.64 -19.25 -15.22
N ILE A 480 26.78 -18.59 -16.38
CA ILE A 480 25.88 -18.70 -17.52
C ILE A 480 26.53 -19.55 -18.61
N GLY A 481 25.98 -20.73 -18.88
CA GLY A 481 26.38 -21.57 -20.02
C GLY A 481 27.72 -22.31 -19.88
N THR A 482 28.43 -22.13 -18.75
CA THR A 482 29.73 -22.76 -18.42
C THR A 482 29.57 -24.08 -17.66
N GLY A 483 28.41 -24.31 -17.03
CA GLY A 483 28.18 -25.46 -16.14
C GLY A 483 28.65 -25.26 -14.71
N GLU A 484 29.33 -24.16 -14.41
CA GLU A 484 29.64 -23.74 -13.03
C GLU A 484 28.47 -22.95 -12.45
N THR A 485 28.18 -23.14 -11.18
CA THR A 485 27.04 -22.50 -10.49
C THR A 485 27.53 -21.79 -9.24
N ALA A 486 27.15 -20.53 -9.05
CA ALA A 486 27.37 -19.88 -7.77
C ALA A 486 26.61 -20.64 -6.68
N THR A 487 27.27 -20.83 -5.54
CA THR A 487 26.64 -21.38 -4.33
C THR A 487 25.58 -20.40 -3.81
N PRO A 488 24.57 -20.89 -3.06
CA PRO A 488 23.59 -20.02 -2.43
C PRO A 488 24.20 -18.92 -1.56
N GLU A 489 25.30 -19.22 -0.86
CA GLU A 489 26.02 -18.26 -0.03
C GLU A 489 26.69 -17.17 -0.88
N GLN A 490 27.29 -17.54 -2.01
CA GLN A 490 27.88 -16.57 -2.93
C GLN A 490 26.83 -15.65 -3.57
N ALA A 491 25.65 -16.20 -3.91
CA ALA A 491 24.54 -15.38 -4.40
C ALA A 491 24.07 -14.42 -3.30
N GLN A 492 23.83 -14.93 -2.09
CA GLN A 492 23.41 -14.13 -0.93
C GLN A 492 24.39 -13.00 -0.61
N GLU A 493 25.70 -13.27 -0.61
CA GLU A 493 26.73 -12.28 -0.31
C GLU A 493 26.64 -11.05 -1.24
N VAL A 494 26.50 -11.27 -2.55
CA VAL A 494 26.42 -10.16 -3.51
C VAL A 494 25.07 -9.44 -3.41
N HIS A 495 23.97 -10.15 -3.16
CA HIS A 495 22.66 -9.53 -2.96
C HIS A 495 22.64 -8.64 -1.71
N GLU A 496 23.23 -9.10 -0.60
CA GLU A 496 23.39 -8.32 0.63
C GLU A 496 24.21 -7.05 0.38
N LYS A 497 25.33 -7.17 -0.33
CA LYS A 497 26.20 -6.03 -0.71
C LYS A 497 25.49 -5.03 -1.61
N LEU A 498 24.74 -5.49 -2.62
CA LEU A 498 23.92 -4.63 -3.47
C LEU A 498 22.86 -3.87 -2.66
N ARG A 499 22.22 -4.51 -1.69
CA ARG A 499 21.29 -3.81 -0.80
C ARG A 499 21.96 -2.79 0.08
N ALA A 500 23.12 -3.11 0.66
CA ALA A 500 23.89 -2.16 1.44
C ALA A 500 24.28 -0.94 0.58
N TRP A 501 24.67 -1.16 -0.68
CA TRP A 501 24.96 -0.11 -1.63
C TRP A 501 23.72 0.75 -1.95
N LEU A 502 22.58 0.13 -2.27
CA LEU A 502 21.32 0.85 -2.54
C LEU A 502 20.88 1.69 -1.34
N ARG A 503 21.06 1.17 -0.14
CA ARG A 503 20.74 1.86 1.11
C ARG A 503 21.60 3.10 1.30
N ALA A 504 22.87 3.03 0.96
CA ALA A 504 23.81 4.13 1.10
C ALA A 504 23.70 5.19 -0.02
N ASN A 505 23.34 4.78 -1.24
CA ASN A 505 23.45 5.63 -2.43
C ASN A 505 22.11 6.02 -3.06
N VAL A 506 21.02 5.31 -2.75
CA VAL A 506 19.68 5.59 -3.31
C VAL A 506 18.71 5.97 -2.18
N SER A 507 18.27 4.99 -1.39
CA SER A 507 17.49 5.21 -0.17
C SER A 507 17.28 3.91 0.60
N ASP A 508 16.95 4.02 1.89
CA ASP A 508 16.45 2.89 2.69
C ASP A 508 15.24 2.21 2.04
N ASP A 509 14.33 3.01 1.45
CA ASP A 509 13.11 2.53 0.83
C ASP A 509 13.38 1.64 -0.38
N VAL A 510 14.28 2.07 -1.27
CA VAL A 510 14.65 1.29 -2.46
C VAL A 510 15.37 0.02 -2.04
N ALA A 511 16.29 0.09 -1.09
CA ALA A 511 17.03 -1.09 -0.63
C ALA A 511 16.12 -2.19 -0.04
N ASP A 512 15.09 -1.77 0.70
CA ASP A 512 14.16 -2.68 1.37
C ASP A 512 13.02 -3.19 0.46
N SER A 513 12.64 -2.46 -0.59
CA SER A 513 11.53 -2.82 -1.49
C SER A 513 11.96 -3.39 -2.85
N LEU A 514 13.14 -3.02 -3.35
CA LEU A 514 13.64 -3.51 -4.63
C LEU A 514 13.85 -5.02 -4.58
N ARG A 515 13.28 -5.70 -5.58
CA ARG A 515 13.50 -7.13 -5.79
C ARG A 515 14.83 -7.34 -6.49
N ILE A 516 15.74 -8.04 -5.82
CA ILE A 516 17.02 -8.46 -6.41
C ILE A 516 16.93 -9.96 -6.65
N ILE A 517 17.03 -10.35 -7.91
CA ILE A 517 16.89 -11.75 -8.35
C ILE A 517 18.22 -12.29 -8.83
N TYR A 518 18.43 -13.59 -8.64
CA TYR A 518 19.62 -14.28 -9.13
C TYR A 518 19.40 -14.78 -10.56
N GLY A 519 20.20 -14.28 -11.49
CA GLY A 519 20.17 -14.68 -12.90
C GLY A 519 21.33 -15.59 -13.31
N GLY A 520 21.51 -16.68 -12.57
CA GLY A 520 22.47 -17.73 -12.89
C GLY A 520 21.82 -19.08 -13.14
N SER A 521 22.62 -20.15 -13.15
CA SER A 521 22.12 -21.51 -13.31
C SER A 521 21.31 -21.97 -12.09
N VAL A 522 19.98 -22.01 -12.24
CA VAL A 522 19.03 -22.54 -11.25
C VAL A 522 18.31 -23.75 -11.82
N THR A 523 18.15 -24.79 -11.01
CA THR A 523 17.49 -26.05 -11.37
C THR A 523 16.41 -26.39 -10.36
N ALA A 524 15.52 -27.35 -10.67
CA ALA A 524 14.54 -27.86 -9.70
C ALA A 524 15.20 -28.40 -8.41
N ALA A 525 16.43 -28.89 -8.49
CA ALA A 525 17.16 -29.41 -7.33
C ALA A 525 17.72 -28.29 -6.43
N THR A 526 18.12 -27.15 -7.01
CA THR A 526 18.83 -26.07 -6.29
C THR A 526 17.94 -24.88 -5.95
N CYS A 527 16.77 -24.75 -6.58
CA CYS A 527 15.93 -23.56 -6.46
C CYS A 527 15.48 -23.27 -5.02
N ARG A 528 15.16 -24.29 -4.23
CA ARG A 528 14.66 -24.11 -2.85
C ARG A 528 15.72 -23.58 -1.90
N GLU A 529 16.96 -24.04 -2.05
CA GLU A 529 18.09 -23.60 -1.23
C GLU A 529 18.52 -22.17 -1.59
N LEU A 530 18.47 -21.82 -2.87
CA LEU A 530 18.67 -20.44 -3.31
C LEU A 530 17.54 -19.52 -2.85
N ALA A 531 16.28 -19.98 -2.91
CA ALA A 531 15.11 -19.20 -2.53
C ALA A 531 14.99 -18.97 -1.02
N SER A 532 15.67 -19.77 -0.20
CA SER A 532 15.72 -19.64 1.26
C SER A 532 16.70 -18.57 1.74
N GLN A 533 17.57 -18.09 0.86
CA GLN A 533 18.50 -17.00 1.15
C GLN A 533 17.74 -15.68 1.41
N GLY A 534 18.23 -14.90 2.37
CA GLY A 534 17.52 -13.76 2.93
C GLY A 534 17.27 -12.62 1.94
N ASP A 535 18.19 -12.41 0.99
CA ASP A 535 18.17 -11.28 0.06
C ASP A 535 17.97 -11.66 -1.40
N VAL A 536 17.84 -12.96 -1.68
CA VAL A 536 17.47 -13.48 -3.01
C VAL A 536 15.95 -13.45 -3.13
N ASP A 537 15.41 -12.53 -3.93
CA ASP A 537 13.96 -12.36 -4.11
C ASP A 537 13.42 -13.12 -5.33
N GLY A 538 14.22 -13.99 -5.93
CA GLY A 538 13.79 -14.83 -7.05
C GLY A 538 14.87 -15.06 -8.08
N PHE A 539 14.44 -15.36 -9.31
CA PHE A 539 15.34 -15.90 -10.33
C PHE A 539 15.10 -15.31 -11.71
N LEU A 540 16.15 -15.20 -12.52
CA LEU A 540 16.06 -15.03 -13.97
C LEU A 540 16.74 -16.23 -14.65
N VAL A 541 15.97 -17.16 -15.19
CA VAL A 541 16.50 -18.43 -15.69
C VAL A 541 16.33 -18.57 -17.19
N GLY A 542 17.41 -18.98 -17.88
CA GLY A 542 17.40 -19.18 -19.33
C GLY A 542 17.01 -20.61 -19.72
N GLY A 543 17.98 -21.52 -19.73
CA GLY A 543 17.75 -22.89 -20.23
C GLY A 543 16.71 -23.69 -19.43
N ALA A 544 16.60 -23.44 -18.14
CA ALA A 544 15.62 -24.11 -17.28
C ALA A 544 14.18 -23.65 -17.55
N SER A 545 13.96 -22.41 -18.05
CA SER A 545 12.62 -21.91 -18.34
C SER A 545 11.94 -22.58 -19.52
N LEU A 546 12.70 -23.33 -20.31
CA LEU A 546 12.22 -24.06 -21.49
C LEU A 546 11.92 -25.55 -21.17
N LYS A 547 11.89 -25.91 -19.89
CA LYS A 547 11.65 -27.28 -19.41
C LYS A 547 10.45 -27.32 -18.46
N PRO A 548 9.78 -28.48 -18.32
CA PRO A 548 8.68 -28.65 -17.35
C PRO A 548 9.07 -28.30 -15.91
N GLU A 549 10.34 -28.56 -15.55
CA GLU A 549 10.97 -28.24 -14.26
C GLU A 549 10.94 -26.75 -13.90
N PHE A 550 10.63 -25.85 -14.86
CA PHE A 550 10.47 -24.42 -14.56
C PHE A 550 9.36 -24.16 -13.54
N VAL A 551 8.32 -25.00 -13.51
CA VAL A 551 7.25 -24.91 -12.50
C VAL A 551 7.79 -25.11 -11.09
N ASP A 552 8.76 -26.00 -10.90
CA ASP A 552 9.41 -26.21 -9.60
C ASP A 552 10.23 -25.00 -9.16
N ILE A 553 10.81 -24.27 -10.12
CA ILE A 553 11.56 -23.02 -9.87
C ILE A 553 10.61 -21.88 -9.50
N VAL A 554 9.48 -21.75 -10.20
CA VAL A 554 8.41 -20.80 -9.85
C VAL A 554 7.87 -21.06 -8.43
N ASN A 555 7.76 -22.33 -8.06
CA ASN A 555 7.25 -22.79 -6.77
C ASN A 555 8.35 -23.01 -5.73
N ALA A 556 9.52 -22.37 -5.87
CA ALA A 556 10.65 -22.61 -4.98
C ALA A 556 10.39 -22.23 -3.51
N ARG A 557 9.40 -21.37 -3.25
CA ARG A 557 8.96 -20.96 -1.90
C ARG A 557 7.63 -21.59 -1.46
N ALA A 558 7.17 -22.62 -2.15
CA ALA A 558 5.91 -23.31 -1.86
C ALA A 558 5.97 -24.18 -0.61
#